data_AF-A0A523S1H8-F1
#
_entry.id   AF-A0A523S1H8-F1
#
_cell.length_a   1.000
_cell.length_b   1.000
_cell.length_c   1.000
_cell.angle_alpha   90.00
_cell.angle_beta   90.00
_cell.angle_gamma   90.00
#
_symmetry.space_group_name_H-M   'P 1'
#
loop_
_entity.id
_entity.type
_entity.pdbx_description
1 polymer ?
#
loop_
_entity_poly.entity_id
_entity_poly.type
_entity_poly.pdbx_seq_one_letter_code
_entity_poly.pdbx_strand_id
1 'polypeptide(L)'
;MVYYTEETPGVNKRMVTGYYLFLCLIGFAILLGPTGSGIPITLIGNEARDEHSIATPDWGDDPADCSVCHSNEYGNWSDTNHATHMDEYNSTHIRIGAYAWVSWGLFNSTCAECHTSGWDNSTGTPTYDFLGVNCFACHNGTPTVDYSGEACSDCHKPSGEEHPHQYVPWQNSAHANSLTDLRSSDHAASYCMHCMSTEAFVDTMTDGSDTFEPTGDYNSIGCPACHAVHANWSVTTSMIRANTTNDLCGLCHVGSNHDSYNVWIGGPHSLAGVDCIDCHGYDVALGDNVFLNHTFEVNPDLACGQSEECHEGLEDWANAQLEEIQGTFETLVEEFWEEANAIHAVVSAYNETAGANYTLANYVLGVIEDAESTVKYYENDRSEGFHYPTLILKEVNAAFRDVLDAK
;
A
#
# COMPACT_ATOMS: atom_id res chain seq x y z
N MET A 1 2.48 0.38 51.64
CA MET A 1 2.48 1.38 52.73
C MET A 1 2.98 2.67 52.12
N VAL A 2 2.07 3.57 51.73
CA VAL A 2 2.35 4.82 51.01
C VAL A 2 2.30 5.95 52.03
N TYR A 3 3.40 6.69 52.20
CA TYR A 3 3.45 7.86 53.07
C TYR A 3 2.91 9.07 52.29
N TYR A 4 1.76 9.59 52.72
CA TYR A 4 1.30 10.92 52.30
C TYR A 4 1.91 11.96 53.25
N THR A 5 2.72 12.86 52.71
CA THR A 5 3.18 14.05 53.43
C THR A 5 2.13 15.16 53.26
N GLU A 6 1.70 15.77 54.35
CA GLU A 6 0.67 16.84 54.39
C GLU A 6 1.10 18.19 53.76
N GLU A 7 2.24 18.25 53.07
CA GLU A 7 2.64 19.46 52.37
C GLU A 7 1.92 19.57 51.03
N THR A 8 1.03 20.55 50.93
CA THR A 8 0.41 20.94 49.66
C THR A 8 1.52 21.46 48.74
N PRO A 9 1.82 20.83 47.59
CA PRO A 9 2.87 21.31 46.71
C PRO A 9 2.55 22.73 46.27
N GLY A 10 3.48 23.66 46.51
CA GLY A 10 3.36 25.03 46.05
C GLY A 10 3.35 25.05 44.52
N VAL A 11 2.16 25.12 43.92
CA VAL A 11 2.04 25.11 42.46
C VAL A 11 2.57 26.44 41.93
N ASN A 12 3.65 26.39 41.13
CA ASN A 12 4.22 27.56 40.49
C ASN A 12 3.21 28.11 39.48
N LYS A 13 2.49 29.17 39.86
CA LYS A 13 1.44 29.80 39.05
C LYS A 13 1.91 30.16 37.64
N ARG A 14 3.21 30.44 37.44
CA ARG A 14 3.78 30.73 36.11
C ARG A 14 3.86 29.49 35.21
N MET A 15 4.14 28.31 35.78
CA MET A 15 4.11 27.04 35.03
C MET A 15 2.68 26.66 34.65
N VAL A 16 1.72 26.87 35.54
CA VAL A 16 0.31 26.58 35.26
C VAL A 16 -0.22 27.49 34.15
N THR A 17 0.07 28.79 34.20
CA THR A 17 -0.32 29.71 33.12
C THR A 17 0.38 29.38 31.79
N GLY A 18 1.66 28.97 31.82
CA GLY A 18 2.36 28.50 30.62
C GLY A 18 1.74 27.24 30.01
N TYR A 19 1.34 26.28 30.86
CA TYR A 19 0.68 25.04 30.44
C TYR A 19 -0.70 25.31 29.82
N TYR A 20 -1.51 26.19 30.41
CA TYR A 20 -2.79 26.58 29.83
C TYR A 20 -2.64 27.37 28.52
N LEU A 21 -1.64 28.26 28.42
CA LEU A 21 -1.37 28.98 27.17
C LEU A 21 -0.93 28.01 26.05
N PHE A 22 -0.09 27.03 26.38
CA PHE A 22 0.33 25.99 25.44
C PHE A 22 -0.85 25.12 24.97
N LEU A 23 -1.73 24.70 25.89
CA LEU A 23 -2.96 23.95 25.53
C LEU A 23 -3.93 24.79 24.70
N CYS A 24 -4.07 26.09 24.96
CA CYS A 24 -4.88 26.98 24.13
C CYS A 24 -4.28 27.16 22.72
N LEU A 25 -2.96 27.22 22.58
CA LEU A 25 -2.30 27.34 21.28
C LEU A 25 -2.40 26.05 20.45
N ILE A 26 -2.29 24.88 21.10
CA ILE A 26 -2.57 23.58 20.44
C ILE A 26 -4.05 23.48 20.06
N GLY A 27 -4.96 23.87 20.95
CA GLY A 27 -6.40 23.90 20.66
C GLY A 27 -6.76 24.80 19.48
N PHE A 28 -6.10 25.95 19.33
CA PHE A 28 -6.27 26.84 18.17
C PHE A 28 -5.69 26.27 16.86
N ALA A 29 -4.57 25.56 16.93
CA ALA A 29 -4.01 24.87 15.76
C ALA A 29 -4.92 23.73 15.28
N ILE A 30 -5.59 23.03 16.21
CA ILE A 30 -6.56 21.97 15.89
C ILE A 30 -7.89 22.55 15.37
N LEU A 31 -8.35 23.68 15.93
CA LEU A 31 -9.62 24.33 15.53
C LEU A 31 -9.53 25.13 14.22
N LEU A 32 -8.33 25.57 13.81
CA LEU A 32 -8.10 26.28 12.53
C LEU A 32 -7.49 25.40 11.44
N GLY A 33 -7.12 24.15 11.76
CA GLY A 33 -6.91 23.12 10.76
C GLY A 33 -8.26 22.73 10.16
N PRO A 34 -8.30 22.26 8.89
CA PRO A 34 -9.54 21.75 8.30
C PRO A 34 -10.12 20.68 9.23
N THR A 35 -11.32 20.91 9.75
CA THR A 35 -12.05 19.98 10.62
C THR A 35 -12.63 18.80 9.84
N GLY A 36 -11.84 18.22 8.93
CA GLY A 36 -12.03 16.89 8.40
C GLY A 36 -10.79 16.11 8.80
N SER A 37 -10.95 15.08 9.61
CA SER A 37 -9.93 14.17 10.12
C SER A 37 -9.23 13.31 9.04
N GLY A 38 -9.09 13.83 7.83
CA GLY A 38 -8.13 13.30 6.88
C GLY A 38 -6.79 13.93 7.19
N ILE A 39 -5.85 13.15 7.70
CA ILE A 39 -4.44 13.41 7.42
C ILE A 39 -4.40 13.62 5.90
N PRO A 40 -3.94 14.78 5.40
CA PRO A 40 -3.86 14.98 3.96
C PRO A 40 -2.79 14.00 3.48
N ILE A 41 -3.23 12.81 3.06
CA ILE A 41 -2.53 12.03 2.06
C ILE A 41 -2.46 13.00 0.89
N THR A 42 -1.35 13.70 0.82
CA THR A 42 -1.12 14.66 -0.23
C THR A 42 -0.88 13.78 -1.43
N LEU A 43 -1.95 13.49 -2.19
CA LEU A 43 -1.82 12.91 -3.51
C LEU A 43 -0.86 13.82 -4.27
N ILE A 44 0.33 13.31 -4.54
CA ILE A 44 1.40 14.12 -5.09
C ILE A 44 1.17 14.19 -6.58
N GLY A 45 0.43 15.21 -6.99
CA GLY A 45 0.38 15.71 -8.35
C GLY A 45 -0.71 15.11 -9.23
N ASN A 46 -1.78 15.89 -9.42
CA ASN A 46 -2.58 15.85 -10.65
C ASN A 46 -1.75 16.46 -11.81
N GLU A 47 -0.63 15.85 -12.19
CA GLU A 47 -0.16 16.09 -13.56
C GLU A 47 -1.13 15.34 -14.46
N ALA A 48 -2.19 16.06 -14.83
CA ALA A 48 -3.11 15.65 -15.87
C ALA A 48 -2.26 15.19 -17.05
N ARG A 49 -2.58 14.03 -17.62
CA ARG A 49 -1.98 13.44 -18.80
C ARG A 49 -1.91 14.58 -19.80
N ASP A 50 -0.73 15.16 -20.00
CA ASP A 50 -0.56 16.24 -20.96
C ASP A 50 -1.16 15.68 -22.24
N GLU A 51 -2.14 16.36 -22.84
CA GLU A 51 -2.84 15.88 -24.05
C GLU A 51 -1.78 15.60 -25.12
N HIS A 52 -1.27 14.37 -25.17
CA HIS A 52 -0.21 14.00 -26.07
C HIS A 52 -0.84 14.00 -27.45
N SER A 53 -0.53 15.02 -28.23
CA SER A 53 -0.79 14.99 -29.65
C SER A 53 -0.15 13.71 -30.19
N ILE A 54 -0.97 12.84 -30.78
CA ILE A 54 -0.53 11.63 -31.48
C ILE A 54 0.31 12.09 -32.68
N ALA A 55 1.56 12.47 -32.43
CA ALA A 55 2.57 12.41 -33.46
C ALA A 55 2.73 10.92 -33.74
N THR A 56 2.61 10.51 -35.00
CA THR A 56 3.12 9.22 -35.47
C THR A 56 4.59 9.47 -35.78
N PRO A 57 5.52 9.36 -34.82
CA PRO A 57 6.89 9.69 -35.07
C PRO A 57 7.51 8.55 -35.88
N ASP A 58 8.54 8.88 -36.65
CA ASP A 58 9.56 7.89 -36.93
C ASP A 58 10.21 7.57 -35.59
N TRP A 59 9.92 6.39 -35.05
CA TRP A 59 10.35 6.03 -33.69
C TRP A 59 11.85 5.86 -33.59
N GLY A 60 12.54 5.70 -34.74
CA GLY A 60 13.94 5.31 -34.76
C GLY A 60 14.18 4.02 -34.01
N ASP A 61 15.47 3.73 -33.78
CA ASP A 61 15.88 2.61 -32.93
C ASP A 61 16.51 3.15 -31.62
N ASP A 62 16.76 4.46 -31.51
CA ASP A 62 17.40 5.13 -30.36
C ASP A 62 16.34 5.75 -29.43
N PRO A 63 16.34 5.48 -28.11
CA PRO A 63 15.42 6.14 -27.20
C PRO A 63 15.52 7.68 -27.22
N ALA A 64 16.67 8.25 -27.61
CA ALA A 64 16.82 9.69 -27.79
C ALA A 64 15.93 10.26 -28.91
N ASP A 65 15.51 9.44 -29.88
CA ASP A 65 14.57 9.86 -30.94
C ASP A 65 13.19 10.19 -30.34
N CYS A 66 12.80 9.53 -29.25
CA CYS A 66 11.56 9.83 -28.52
C CYS A 66 11.59 11.22 -27.87
N SER A 67 12.77 11.73 -27.48
CA SER A 67 12.92 13.02 -26.78
C SER A 67 12.45 14.23 -27.60
N VAL A 68 12.34 14.08 -28.92
CA VAL A 68 11.86 15.13 -29.83
C VAL A 68 10.39 15.45 -29.59
N CYS A 69 9.57 14.43 -29.28
CA CYS A 69 8.14 14.58 -29.04
C CYS A 69 7.75 14.37 -27.57
N HIS A 70 8.56 13.65 -26.80
CA HIS A 70 8.33 13.24 -25.42
C HIS A 70 9.49 13.64 -24.52
N SER A 71 9.88 14.92 -24.57
CA SER A 71 11.07 15.42 -23.85
C SER A 71 10.96 15.29 -22.33
N ASN A 72 9.76 15.41 -21.78
CA ASN A 72 9.53 15.31 -20.34
C ASN A 72 9.65 13.86 -19.89
N GLU A 73 8.96 12.94 -20.58
CA GLU A 73 9.00 11.51 -20.30
C GLU A 73 10.41 10.96 -20.50
N TYR A 74 11.07 11.33 -21.59
CA TYR A 74 12.46 10.94 -21.84
C TYR A 74 13.39 11.45 -20.74
N GLY A 75 13.25 12.71 -20.31
CA GLY A 75 14.03 13.28 -19.22
C GLY A 75 13.83 12.50 -17.92
N ASN A 76 12.58 12.27 -17.52
CA ASN A 76 12.24 11.51 -16.33
C ASN A 76 12.77 10.06 -16.40
N TRP A 77 12.55 9.37 -17.53
CA TRP A 77 13.09 8.02 -17.77
C TRP A 77 14.60 7.99 -17.61
N SER A 78 15.31 8.96 -18.19
CA SER A 78 16.78 8.99 -18.18
C SER A 78 17.40 9.12 -16.78
N ASP A 79 16.62 9.59 -15.81
CA ASP A 79 17.00 9.68 -14.40
C ASP A 79 16.63 8.42 -13.59
N THR A 80 15.94 7.44 -14.19
CA THR A 80 15.55 6.20 -13.51
C THR A 80 16.65 5.16 -13.54
N ASN A 81 16.56 4.19 -12.62
CA ASN A 81 17.39 3.00 -12.67
C ASN A 81 17.18 2.18 -13.96
N HIS A 82 16.02 2.23 -14.64
CA HIS A 82 15.89 1.52 -15.92
C HIS A 82 16.86 2.04 -16.98
N ALA A 83 17.03 3.38 -17.06
CA ALA A 83 17.97 4.00 -17.99
C ALA A 83 19.43 3.82 -17.56
N THR A 84 19.72 3.85 -16.26
CA THR A 84 21.09 3.93 -15.74
C THR A 84 21.62 2.64 -15.13
N HIS A 85 20.84 1.55 -15.11
CA HIS A 85 21.28 0.28 -14.52
C HIS A 85 22.36 -0.41 -15.35
N MET A 86 22.64 0.05 -16.58
CA MET A 86 23.67 -0.54 -17.41
C MET A 86 24.65 0.51 -17.92
N ASP A 87 25.94 0.21 -17.77
CA ASP A 87 27.01 1.04 -18.34
C ASP A 87 28.08 0.16 -19.00
N GLU A 88 28.51 0.54 -20.21
CA GLU A 88 29.73 -0.02 -20.78
C GLU A 88 30.93 0.43 -19.95
N TYR A 89 31.54 -0.51 -19.24
CA TYR A 89 32.73 -0.20 -18.44
C TYR A 89 34.00 -0.15 -19.30
N ASN A 90 34.16 -1.13 -20.18
CA ASN A 90 35.23 -1.18 -21.18
C ASN A 90 34.88 -2.17 -22.30
N SER A 91 35.79 -2.28 -23.28
CA SER A 91 35.62 -3.15 -24.46
C SER A 91 35.51 -4.66 -24.19
N THR A 92 35.63 -5.10 -22.93
CA THR A 92 35.59 -6.52 -22.54
C THR A 92 34.51 -6.84 -21.52
N HIS A 93 33.96 -5.84 -20.82
CA HIS A 93 33.01 -6.03 -19.72
C HIS A 93 31.92 -4.96 -19.72
N ILE A 94 30.74 -5.40 -19.33
CA ILE A 94 29.59 -4.55 -19.05
C ILE A 94 29.26 -4.62 -17.55
N ARG A 95 28.79 -3.49 -17.01
CA ARG A 95 28.30 -3.39 -15.64
C ARG A 95 26.77 -3.44 -15.64
N ILE A 96 26.22 -4.31 -14.81
CA ILE A 96 24.78 -4.44 -14.57
C ILE A 96 24.52 -4.10 -13.10
N GLY A 97 23.86 -2.97 -12.88
CA GLY A 97 23.60 -2.36 -11.60
C GLY A 97 24.85 -2.06 -10.78
N ALA A 98 24.70 -2.12 -9.47
CA ALA A 98 25.81 -1.91 -8.55
C ALA A 98 26.73 -3.14 -8.42
N TYR A 99 26.29 -4.33 -8.82
CA TYR A 99 26.81 -5.59 -8.29
C TYR A 99 27.44 -6.54 -9.32
N ALA A 100 27.02 -6.50 -10.59
CA ALA A 100 27.47 -7.48 -11.57
C ALA A 100 28.45 -6.89 -12.60
N TRP A 101 29.58 -7.59 -12.76
CA TRP A 101 30.59 -7.34 -13.79
C TRP A 101 30.70 -8.58 -14.66
N VAL A 102 30.20 -8.52 -15.89
CA VAL A 102 30.17 -9.68 -16.77
C VAL A 102 30.93 -9.41 -18.06
N SER A 103 31.65 -10.41 -18.53
CA SER A 103 32.30 -10.32 -19.84
C SER A 103 31.25 -10.20 -20.95
N TRP A 104 31.56 -9.50 -22.04
CA TRP A 104 30.65 -9.38 -23.20
C TRP A 104 30.17 -10.74 -23.74
N GLY A 105 31.05 -11.75 -23.74
CA GLY A 105 30.70 -13.10 -24.19
C GLY A 105 29.61 -13.75 -23.32
N LEU A 106 29.73 -13.60 -21.99
CA LEU A 106 28.70 -14.07 -21.06
C LEU A 106 27.42 -13.24 -21.22
N PHE A 107 27.52 -11.92 -21.19
CA PHE A 107 26.40 -10.99 -21.32
C PHE A 107 25.51 -11.33 -22.54
N ASN A 108 26.11 -11.43 -23.73
CA ASN A 108 25.37 -11.72 -24.96
C ASN A 108 24.64 -13.07 -24.89
N SER A 109 25.24 -14.06 -24.23
CA SER A 109 24.69 -15.42 -24.17
C SER A 109 23.64 -15.64 -23.09
N THR A 110 23.62 -14.85 -22.02
CA THR A 110 22.78 -15.11 -20.83
C THR A 110 21.98 -13.92 -20.34
N CYS A 111 22.43 -12.69 -20.56
CA CYS A 111 21.89 -11.50 -19.91
C CYS A 111 21.20 -10.56 -20.90
N ALA A 112 21.66 -10.52 -22.16
CA ALA A 112 21.23 -9.51 -23.13
C ALA A 112 19.72 -9.53 -23.40
N GLU A 113 19.05 -10.68 -23.32
CA GLU A 113 17.60 -10.80 -23.55
C GLU A 113 16.76 -9.86 -22.65
N CYS A 114 17.13 -9.72 -21.38
CA CYS A 114 16.42 -8.87 -20.42
C CYS A 114 17.06 -7.48 -20.24
N HIS A 115 18.24 -7.26 -20.80
CA HIS A 115 19.05 -6.06 -20.56
C HIS A 115 19.33 -5.27 -21.83
N THR A 116 18.58 -5.52 -22.90
CA THR A 116 18.69 -4.80 -24.18
C THR A 116 17.33 -4.64 -24.82
N SER A 117 17.20 -3.70 -25.75
CA SER A 117 16.04 -3.61 -26.65
C SER A 117 16.33 -4.25 -28.00
N GLY A 118 15.29 -4.72 -28.69
CA GLY A 118 15.43 -5.30 -30.03
C GLY A 118 16.23 -6.61 -30.04
N TRP A 119 16.26 -7.33 -28.91
CA TRP A 119 17.01 -8.56 -28.81
C TRP A 119 16.52 -9.61 -29.81
N ASP A 120 17.44 -10.16 -30.61
CA ASP A 120 17.19 -11.24 -31.56
C ASP A 120 18.35 -12.24 -31.53
N ASN A 121 18.02 -13.52 -31.33
CA ASN A 121 18.97 -14.64 -31.41
C ASN A 121 18.58 -15.68 -32.48
N SER A 122 17.73 -15.31 -33.43
CA SER A 122 17.26 -16.19 -34.51
C SER A 122 18.39 -16.73 -35.39
N THR A 123 19.53 -16.04 -35.45
CA THR A 123 20.70 -16.43 -36.23
C THR A 123 21.74 -17.23 -35.43
N GLY A 124 21.52 -17.43 -34.12
CA GLY A 124 22.48 -18.03 -33.19
C GLY A 124 23.63 -17.11 -32.78
N THR A 125 23.65 -15.87 -33.25
CA THR A 125 24.47 -14.78 -32.72
C THR A 125 23.53 -13.69 -32.21
N PRO A 126 23.44 -13.48 -30.89
CA PRO A 126 22.58 -12.45 -30.32
C PRO A 126 22.91 -11.06 -30.90
N THR A 127 21.88 -10.37 -31.35
CA THR A 127 21.91 -8.96 -31.75
C THR A 127 20.90 -8.19 -30.91
N TYR A 128 21.12 -6.90 -30.75
CA TYR A 128 20.24 -5.98 -30.05
C TYR A 128 20.51 -4.56 -30.55
N ASP A 129 19.54 -3.67 -30.38
CA ASP A 129 19.62 -2.30 -30.87
C ASP A 129 20.33 -1.40 -29.84
N PHE A 130 19.94 -1.50 -28.56
CA PHE A 130 20.48 -0.69 -27.47
C PHE A 130 20.65 -1.47 -26.17
N LEU A 131 21.60 -1.02 -25.35
CA LEU A 131 21.81 -1.51 -23.99
C LEU A 131 20.83 -0.84 -23.02
N GLY A 132 20.37 -1.60 -22.03
CA GLY A 132 19.52 -1.13 -20.94
C GLY A 132 18.03 -1.35 -21.19
N VAL A 133 17.22 -1.00 -20.19
CA VAL A 133 15.75 -1.03 -20.28
C VAL A 133 15.30 0.35 -20.76
N ASN A 134 15.01 0.46 -22.05
CA ASN A 134 14.60 1.71 -22.69
C ASN A 134 13.14 1.70 -23.13
N CYS A 135 12.70 2.77 -23.81
CA CYS A 135 11.33 2.94 -24.29
C CYS A 135 10.84 1.72 -25.08
N PHE A 136 11.68 1.12 -25.92
CA PHE A 136 11.31 -0.01 -26.79
C PHE A 136 11.23 -1.36 -26.07
N ALA A 137 11.74 -1.45 -24.83
CA ALA A 137 11.54 -2.64 -24.01
C ALA A 137 10.07 -2.78 -23.56
N CYS A 138 9.34 -1.66 -23.43
CA CYS A 138 7.94 -1.66 -22.99
C CYS A 138 6.97 -1.21 -24.10
N HIS A 139 7.46 -0.49 -25.11
CA HIS A 139 6.65 0.02 -26.22
C HIS A 139 7.07 -0.59 -27.55
N ASN A 140 6.13 -1.17 -28.28
CA ASN A 140 6.36 -1.75 -29.61
C ASN A 140 6.12 -0.75 -30.76
N GLY A 141 6.25 0.55 -30.50
CA GLY A 141 5.98 1.61 -31.47
C GLY A 141 4.49 1.86 -31.79
N THR A 142 3.57 1.19 -31.08
CA THR A 142 2.16 1.55 -31.10
C THR A 142 1.83 2.51 -29.95
N PRO A 143 0.86 3.43 -30.11
CA PRO A 143 0.49 4.40 -29.08
C PRO A 143 -0.35 3.77 -27.95
N THR A 144 -0.19 2.46 -27.71
CA THR A 144 -0.91 1.76 -26.64
C THR A 144 0.02 1.59 -25.44
N VAL A 145 -0.50 1.90 -24.26
CA VAL A 145 0.14 1.61 -22.98
C VAL A 145 -0.39 0.27 -22.51
N ASP A 146 0.51 -0.66 -22.19
CA ASP A 146 0.14 -1.92 -21.55
C ASP A 146 0.17 -1.73 -20.03
N TYR A 147 -1.01 -1.81 -19.41
CA TYR A 147 -1.19 -1.68 -17.96
C TYR A 147 -1.17 -3.02 -17.22
N SER A 148 -0.98 -4.13 -17.94
CA SER A 148 -0.89 -5.46 -17.34
C SER A 148 0.37 -5.63 -16.49
N GLY A 149 0.35 -6.57 -15.54
CA GLY A 149 1.58 -6.96 -14.84
C GLY A 149 2.55 -7.68 -15.77
N GLU A 150 2.04 -8.32 -16.81
CA GLU A 150 2.77 -9.03 -17.85
C GLU A 150 3.77 -8.12 -18.58
N ALA A 151 3.45 -6.82 -18.72
CA ALA A 151 4.33 -5.82 -19.33
C ALA A 151 5.70 -5.72 -18.64
N CYS A 152 5.78 -6.01 -17.34
CA CYS A 152 7.03 -6.03 -16.58
C CYS A 152 7.65 -7.44 -16.48
N SER A 153 6.87 -8.46 -16.82
CA SER A 153 7.20 -9.84 -16.51
C SER A 153 8.40 -10.38 -17.29
N ASP A 154 8.64 -9.87 -18.50
CA ASP A 154 9.73 -10.39 -19.35
C ASP A 154 11.12 -10.17 -18.72
N CYS A 155 11.28 -9.13 -17.90
CA CYS A 155 12.52 -8.85 -17.17
C CYS A 155 12.46 -9.18 -15.67
N HIS A 156 11.26 -9.31 -15.08
CA HIS A 156 11.05 -9.55 -13.65
C HIS A 156 10.52 -10.97 -13.32
N LYS A 157 10.67 -11.91 -14.26
CA LYS A 157 10.45 -13.34 -14.05
C LYS A 157 11.68 -13.99 -13.41
N PRO A 158 11.51 -15.05 -12.61
CA PRO A 158 12.62 -15.83 -12.09
C PRO A 158 13.53 -16.38 -13.21
N SER A 159 14.79 -15.97 -13.22
CA SER A 159 15.85 -16.53 -14.09
C SER A 159 17.07 -17.04 -13.32
N GLY A 160 16.93 -17.22 -11.99
CA GLY A 160 17.95 -17.74 -11.07
C GLY A 160 17.92 -16.98 -9.75
N GLU A 161 18.71 -17.40 -8.76
CA GLU A 161 18.76 -16.78 -7.41
C GLU A 161 19.18 -15.30 -7.45
N GLU A 162 19.93 -14.88 -8.48
CA GLU A 162 20.46 -13.51 -8.64
C GLU A 162 19.48 -12.51 -9.26
N HIS A 163 18.27 -12.93 -9.66
CA HIS A 163 17.39 -12.13 -10.50
C HIS A 163 16.14 -11.65 -9.76
N PRO A 164 15.61 -10.47 -10.15
CA PRO A 164 14.31 -10.01 -9.69
C PRO A 164 13.23 -11.08 -9.86
N HIS A 165 12.49 -11.36 -8.79
CA HIS A 165 11.43 -12.36 -8.80
C HIS A 165 10.03 -11.75 -8.77
N GLN A 166 9.86 -10.42 -8.83
CA GLN A 166 8.65 -9.72 -8.40
C GLN A 166 7.37 -10.16 -9.13
N TYR A 167 7.46 -10.57 -10.39
CA TYR A 167 6.26 -10.92 -11.17
C TYR A 167 5.53 -12.14 -10.60
N VAL A 168 6.24 -13.18 -10.16
CA VAL A 168 5.61 -14.43 -9.68
C VAL A 168 4.91 -14.23 -8.32
N PRO A 169 5.55 -13.62 -7.30
CA PRO A 169 4.89 -13.19 -6.08
C PRO A 169 3.70 -12.26 -6.34
N TRP A 170 3.83 -11.28 -7.24
CA TRP A 170 2.70 -10.42 -7.61
C TRP A 170 1.53 -11.23 -8.17
N GLN A 171 1.79 -12.18 -9.08
CA GLN A 171 0.75 -13.01 -9.68
C GLN A 171 -0.01 -13.85 -8.63
N ASN A 172 0.66 -14.19 -7.51
CA ASN A 172 0.09 -14.90 -6.38
C ASN A 172 -0.57 -13.99 -5.34
N SER A 173 -0.49 -12.66 -5.51
CA SER A 173 -1.05 -11.69 -4.57
C SER A 173 -2.55 -11.44 -4.79
N ALA A 174 -3.19 -10.81 -3.81
CA ALA A 174 -4.54 -10.27 -3.97
C ALA A 174 -4.60 -9.14 -5.01
N HIS A 175 -3.50 -8.41 -5.25
CA HIS A 175 -3.47 -7.33 -6.26
C HIS A 175 -3.66 -7.86 -7.68
N ALA A 176 -3.05 -8.99 -8.03
CA ALA A 176 -3.26 -9.61 -9.35
C ALA A 176 -4.71 -10.09 -9.55
N ASN A 177 -5.42 -10.41 -8.46
CA ASN A 177 -6.80 -10.89 -8.48
C ASN A 177 -7.85 -9.81 -8.17
N SER A 178 -7.44 -8.58 -7.86
CA SER A 178 -8.32 -7.52 -7.35
C SER A 178 -9.56 -7.33 -8.21
N LEU A 179 -9.40 -7.20 -9.53
CA LEU A 179 -10.53 -6.96 -10.42
C LEU A 179 -11.44 -8.18 -10.58
N THR A 180 -10.88 -9.39 -10.51
CA THR A 180 -11.65 -10.63 -10.49
C THR A 180 -12.53 -10.68 -9.25
N ASP A 181 -11.95 -10.37 -8.09
CA ASP A 181 -12.67 -10.36 -6.81
C ASP A 181 -13.78 -9.31 -6.81
N LEU A 182 -13.48 -8.08 -7.28
CA LEU A 182 -14.49 -7.03 -7.43
C LEU A 182 -15.65 -7.48 -8.33
N ARG A 183 -15.37 -8.04 -9.50
CA ARG A 183 -16.40 -8.48 -10.46
C ARG A 183 -17.24 -9.65 -9.93
N SER A 184 -16.71 -10.42 -8.99
CA SER A 184 -17.44 -11.49 -8.32
C SER A 184 -18.38 -11.01 -7.21
N SER A 185 -18.21 -9.76 -6.75
CA SER A 185 -19.00 -9.16 -5.68
C SER A 185 -20.33 -8.61 -6.19
N ASP A 186 -21.41 -8.90 -5.47
CA ASP A 186 -22.74 -8.30 -5.71
C ASP A 186 -22.79 -6.79 -5.40
N HIS A 187 -21.70 -6.26 -4.82
CA HIS A 187 -21.52 -4.84 -4.50
C HIS A 187 -20.54 -4.12 -5.44
N ALA A 188 -20.16 -4.74 -6.56
CA ALA A 188 -19.27 -4.13 -7.53
C ALA A 188 -19.82 -2.78 -8.03
N ALA A 189 -18.99 -1.73 -7.96
CA ALA A 189 -19.36 -0.38 -8.37
C ALA A 189 -18.16 0.38 -8.94
N SER A 190 -18.43 1.43 -9.71
CA SER A 190 -17.41 2.24 -10.37
C SER A 190 -16.45 2.92 -9.38
N TYR A 191 -16.94 3.35 -8.21
CA TYR A 191 -16.07 3.93 -7.18
C TYR A 191 -15.05 2.94 -6.60
N CYS A 192 -15.28 1.62 -6.74
CA CYS A 192 -14.32 0.61 -6.31
C CYS A 192 -13.13 0.49 -7.28
N MET A 193 -13.29 0.92 -8.53
CA MET A 193 -12.29 0.66 -9.58
C MET A 193 -10.94 1.32 -9.30
N HIS A 194 -10.93 2.49 -8.62
CA HIS A 194 -9.69 3.19 -8.28
C HIS A 194 -8.67 2.29 -7.55
N CYS A 195 -9.13 1.43 -6.65
CA CYS A 195 -8.27 0.54 -5.89
C CYS A 195 -8.17 -0.87 -6.48
N MET A 196 -8.93 -1.17 -7.52
CA MET A 196 -9.12 -2.54 -8.02
C MET A 196 -8.65 -2.73 -9.47
N SER A 197 -8.31 -1.66 -10.18
CA SER A 197 -7.78 -1.67 -11.55
C SER A 197 -6.63 -0.69 -11.74
N THR A 198 -5.64 -1.07 -12.54
CA THR A 198 -4.47 -0.22 -12.83
C THR A 198 -4.84 1.04 -13.60
N GLU A 199 -5.70 0.93 -14.62
CA GLU A 199 -6.16 2.05 -15.43
C GLU A 199 -6.90 3.06 -14.56
N ALA A 200 -7.87 2.57 -13.79
CA ALA A 200 -8.63 3.43 -12.90
C ALA A 200 -7.75 4.07 -11.82
N PHE A 201 -6.76 3.36 -11.29
CA PHE A 201 -5.79 3.92 -10.36
C PHE A 201 -5.00 5.08 -11.00
N VAL A 202 -4.39 4.84 -12.17
CA VAL A 202 -3.54 5.81 -12.87
C VAL A 202 -4.35 7.01 -13.38
N ASP A 203 -5.52 6.79 -13.96
CA ASP A 203 -6.33 7.84 -14.57
C ASP A 203 -7.11 8.66 -13.51
N THR A 204 -7.54 8.05 -12.39
CA THR A 204 -8.19 8.83 -11.30
C THR A 204 -7.23 9.83 -10.66
N MET A 205 -5.92 9.53 -10.61
CA MET A 205 -4.89 10.49 -10.17
C MET A 205 -4.73 11.69 -11.13
N THR A 206 -5.29 11.59 -12.33
CA THR A 206 -5.00 12.51 -13.43
C THR A 206 -6.05 13.62 -13.52
N ASP A 207 -7.34 13.30 -13.43
CA ASP A 207 -8.41 14.29 -13.59
C ASP A 207 -9.65 14.09 -12.70
N GLY A 208 -9.72 12.98 -11.94
CA GLY A 208 -10.83 12.64 -11.05
C GLY A 208 -12.22 12.59 -11.72
N SER A 209 -12.28 12.51 -13.06
CA SER A 209 -13.50 12.71 -13.84
C SER A 209 -14.00 11.46 -14.56
N ASP A 210 -13.14 10.46 -14.75
CA ASP A 210 -13.49 9.22 -15.45
C ASP A 210 -14.23 8.22 -14.55
N THR A 211 -15.39 7.78 -15.02
CA THR A 211 -16.14 6.69 -14.41
C THR A 211 -15.71 5.37 -15.05
N PHE A 212 -14.87 4.61 -14.35
CA PHE A 212 -14.49 3.25 -14.75
C PHE A 212 -15.60 2.28 -14.33
N GLU A 213 -16.15 1.54 -15.29
CA GLU A 213 -17.18 0.54 -15.02
C GLU A 213 -16.53 -0.83 -14.79
N PRO A 214 -16.86 -1.60 -13.73
CA PRO A 214 -16.24 -2.90 -13.47
C PRO A 214 -16.35 -3.92 -14.61
N THR A 215 -17.27 -3.70 -15.56
CA THR A 215 -17.49 -4.57 -16.72
C THR A 215 -16.60 -4.26 -17.93
N GLY A 216 -15.83 -3.16 -17.90
CA GLY A 216 -14.90 -2.80 -18.97
C GLY A 216 -13.69 -3.73 -19.05
N ASP A 217 -12.94 -3.67 -20.16
CA ASP A 217 -11.72 -4.44 -20.38
C ASP A 217 -10.53 -3.70 -19.77
N TYR A 218 -10.26 -4.02 -18.49
CA TYR A 218 -9.26 -3.37 -17.65
C TYR A 218 -8.39 -4.43 -16.97
N ASN A 219 -7.21 -4.02 -16.52
CA ASN A 219 -6.29 -4.83 -15.76
C ASN A 219 -6.57 -4.72 -14.26
N SER A 220 -6.31 -5.80 -13.52
CA SER A 220 -6.19 -5.75 -12.05
C SER A 220 -5.06 -4.80 -11.62
N ILE A 221 -4.87 -4.59 -10.31
CA ILE A 221 -3.74 -3.82 -9.80
C ILE A 221 -2.42 -4.53 -10.17
N GLY A 222 -1.70 -3.93 -11.13
CA GLY A 222 -0.46 -4.41 -11.70
C GLY A 222 0.72 -3.51 -11.35
N CYS A 223 1.89 -3.85 -11.87
CA CYS A 223 3.12 -3.09 -11.62
C CYS A 223 2.99 -1.59 -11.94
N PRO A 224 2.35 -1.16 -13.06
CA PRO A 224 2.22 0.26 -13.38
C PRO A 224 1.33 1.05 -12.41
N ALA A 225 0.50 0.40 -11.59
CA ALA A 225 -0.26 1.07 -10.54
C ALA A 225 0.68 1.57 -9.43
N CYS A 226 1.67 0.76 -9.04
CA CYS A 226 2.61 1.14 -7.98
C CYS A 226 3.83 1.89 -8.51
N HIS A 227 4.26 1.61 -9.74
CA HIS A 227 5.49 2.14 -10.33
C HIS A 227 5.22 3.11 -11.48
N ALA A 228 5.91 4.25 -11.50
CA ALA A 228 5.98 5.16 -12.62
C ALA A 228 7.38 5.11 -13.22
N VAL A 229 7.48 4.63 -14.46
CA VAL A 229 8.78 4.38 -15.13
C VAL A 229 9.35 5.60 -15.88
N HIS A 230 8.57 6.67 -16.03
CA HIS A 230 8.98 7.91 -16.71
C HIS A 230 8.10 9.13 -16.36
N ALA A 231 7.51 9.15 -15.15
CA ALA A 231 6.85 10.34 -14.62
C ALA A 231 7.82 11.18 -13.78
N ASN A 232 7.46 12.40 -13.41
CA ASN A 232 8.26 13.22 -12.49
C ASN A 232 8.55 12.52 -11.13
N TRP A 233 7.74 11.54 -10.72
CA TRP A 233 7.93 10.70 -9.53
C TRP A 233 8.84 9.47 -9.74
N SER A 234 9.20 9.18 -10.99
CA SER A 234 10.03 8.01 -11.34
C SER A 234 11.47 8.10 -10.80
N VAL A 235 11.91 9.29 -10.38
CA VAL A 235 13.27 9.54 -9.87
C VAL A 235 13.56 8.94 -8.49
N THR A 236 12.61 8.24 -7.88
CA THR A 236 12.88 7.44 -6.68
C THR A 236 13.64 6.17 -7.05
N THR A 237 14.42 5.62 -6.13
CA THR A 237 15.20 4.39 -6.37
C THR A 237 14.33 3.20 -6.81
N SER A 238 13.08 3.17 -6.37
CA SER A 238 12.11 2.11 -6.66
C SER A 238 11.02 2.56 -7.65
N MET A 239 11.13 3.77 -8.22
CA MET A 239 10.16 4.33 -9.17
C MET A 239 8.70 4.31 -8.66
N ILE A 240 8.46 4.47 -7.36
CA ILE A 240 7.10 4.40 -6.79
C ILE A 240 6.27 5.65 -7.08
N ARG A 241 4.95 5.50 -7.21
CA ARG A 241 3.98 6.60 -7.46
C ARG A 241 3.57 7.37 -6.20
N ALA A 242 4.46 7.49 -5.23
CA ALA A 242 4.25 8.25 -4.01
C ALA A 242 5.59 8.70 -3.41
N ASN A 243 5.55 9.57 -2.41
CA ASN A 243 6.76 9.98 -1.69
C ASN A 243 7.34 8.85 -0.83
N THR A 244 6.46 8.04 -0.24
CA THR A 244 6.79 6.94 0.63
C THR A 244 5.95 5.73 0.26
N THR A 245 6.40 4.56 0.66
CA THR A 245 5.68 3.29 0.47
C THR A 245 4.39 3.28 1.29
N ASN A 246 4.38 3.88 2.49
CA ASN A 246 3.16 4.08 3.28
C ASN A 246 2.13 4.94 2.56
N ASP A 247 2.56 6.06 1.97
CA ASP A 247 1.65 6.92 1.22
C ASP A 247 1.06 6.15 0.04
N LEU A 248 1.87 5.33 -0.65
CA LEU A 248 1.42 4.46 -1.75
C LEU A 248 0.36 3.44 -1.30
N CYS A 249 0.63 2.70 -0.22
CA CYS A 249 -0.33 1.74 0.34
C CYS A 249 -1.63 2.45 0.80
N GLY A 250 -1.48 3.62 1.41
CA GLY A 250 -2.58 4.47 1.86
C GLY A 250 -3.44 5.07 0.75
N LEU A 251 -3.05 4.97 -0.53
CA LEU A 251 -3.92 5.38 -1.64
C LEU A 251 -5.13 4.47 -1.77
N CYS A 252 -4.96 3.18 -1.47
CA CYS A 252 -6.01 2.17 -1.61
C CYS A 252 -6.54 1.67 -0.26
N HIS A 253 -5.68 1.51 0.75
CA HIS A 253 -6.04 0.91 2.03
C HIS A 253 -6.54 1.96 3.04
N VAL A 254 -7.55 2.75 2.65
CA VAL A 254 -8.17 3.80 3.46
C VAL A 254 -9.69 3.76 3.48
N GLY A 255 -10.31 4.39 4.48
CA GLY A 255 -11.77 4.47 4.59
C GLY A 255 -12.39 3.19 5.15
N SER A 256 -13.71 3.19 5.35
CA SER A 256 -14.36 2.27 6.30
C SER A 256 -14.39 0.77 5.94
N ASN A 257 -14.04 0.38 4.72
CA ASN A 257 -14.14 -1.01 4.25
C ASN A 257 -12.77 -1.68 4.04
N HIS A 258 -11.69 -0.93 4.19
CA HIS A 258 -10.30 -1.37 4.08
C HIS A 258 -9.43 -0.30 4.74
N ASP A 259 -9.66 -0.04 6.01
CA ASP A 259 -9.16 1.09 6.81
C ASP A 259 -7.73 0.91 7.31
N SER A 260 -6.98 -0.04 6.75
CA SER A 260 -5.71 -0.47 7.33
C SER A 260 -4.70 0.66 7.54
N TYR A 261 -4.57 1.58 6.58
CA TYR A 261 -3.71 2.76 6.76
C TYR A 261 -4.24 3.71 7.85
N ASN A 262 -5.56 3.93 7.90
CA ASN A 262 -6.18 4.80 8.91
C ASN A 262 -6.07 4.24 10.33
N VAL A 263 -6.06 2.92 10.47
CA VAL A 263 -5.90 2.24 11.76
C VAL A 263 -4.44 2.16 12.16
N TRP A 264 -3.55 1.80 11.23
CA TRP A 264 -2.12 1.70 11.47
C TRP A 264 -1.48 3.04 11.83
N ILE A 265 -1.93 4.15 11.23
CA ILE A 265 -1.31 5.45 11.46
C ILE A 265 -1.43 5.88 12.92
N GLY A 266 -0.29 6.15 13.55
CA GLY A 266 -0.21 6.46 14.99
C GLY A 266 -0.13 5.24 15.91
N GLY A 267 -0.18 4.02 15.37
CA GLY A 267 0.18 2.80 16.08
C GLY A 267 1.69 2.74 16.38
N PRO A 268 2.14 1.84 17.28
CA PRO A 268 3.54 1.79 17.71
C PRO A 268 4.56 1.64 16.58
N HIS A 269 4.27 0.80 15.57
CA HIS A 269 5.13 0.60 14.40
C HIS A 269 5.18 1.85 13.52
N SER A 270 4.03 2.46 13.23
CA SER A 270 3.95 3.73 12.51
C SER A 270 4.75 4.84 13.21
N LEU A 271 4.64 4.96 14.54
CA LEU A 271 5.39 5.93 15.34
C LEU A 271 6.89 5.64 15.41
N ALA A 272 7.29 4.38 15.20
CA ALA A 272 8.68 3.97 15.09
C ALA A 272 9.25 4.16 13.67
N GLY A 273 8.41 4.55 12.70
CA GLY A 273 8.82 4.72 11.30
C GLY A 273 8.96 3.40 10.54
N VAL A 274 8.26 2.35 10.98
CA VAL A 274 8.17 1.07 10.27
C VAL A 274 7.08 1.18 9.22
N ASP A 275 7.43 1.01 7.95
CA ASP A 275 6.53 1.15 6.81
C ASP A 275 5.67 -0.12 6.59
N CYS A 276 4.57 0.00 5.84
CA CYS A 276 3.70 -1.13 5.49
C CYS A 276 4.49 -2.26 4.82
N ILE A 277 5.38 -1.89 3.90
CA ILE A 277 6.19 -2.84 3.15
C ILE A 277 7.30 -3.47 3.99
N ASP A 278 7.66 -2.88 5.13
CA ASP A 278 8.60 -3.51 6.03
C ASP A 278 7.96 -4.81 6.49
N CYS A 279 6.70 -4.86 6.96
CA CYS A 279 6.09 -6.16 7.29
C CYS A 279 5.59 -6.95 6.08
N HIS A 280 4.80 -6.32 5.20
CA HIS A 280 4.09 -7.03 4.13
C HIS A 280 4.97 -7.40 2.95
N GLY A 281 6.03 -6.63 2.70
CA GLY A 281 6.95 -6.87 1.60
C GLY A 281 8.22 -7.62 2.03
N TYR A 282 8.32 -8.05 3.28
CA TYR A 282 9.51 -8.75 3.75
C TYR A 282 9.45 -10.24 3.47
N ASP A 283 10.23 -10.62 2.47
CA ASP A 283 10.77 -11.96 2.32
C ASP A 283 12.06 -11.79 1.51
N VAL A 284 13.18 -12.25 2.05
CA VAL A 284 14.39 -12.42 1.24
C VAL A 284 14.11 -13.59 0.31
N ALA A 285 13.82 -13.29 -0.95
CA ALA A 285 13.70 -14.30 -1.99
C ALA A 285 14.85 -15.31 -1.88
N LEU A 286 14.62 -16.57 -2.27
CA LEU A 286 15.64 -17.63 -2.21
C LEU A 286 16.97 -17.18 -2.86
N GLY A 287 17.99 -16.96 -2.04
CA GLY A 287 19.29 -16.38 -2.43
C GLY A 287 19.60 -15.18 -1.53
N ASP A 288 20.86 -14.76 -1.41
CA ASP A 288 21.27 -13.63 -0.54
C ASP A 288 20.77 -12.24 -1.04
N ASN A 289 19.70 -12.18 -1.82
CA ASN A 289 19.22 -10.96 -2.45
C ASN A 289 18.04 -10.33 -1.71
N VAL A 290 18.21 -9.06 -1.39
CA VAL A 290 17.28 -8.23 -0.61
C VAL A 290 16.18 -7.67 -1.52
N PHE A 291 15.41 -8.53 -2.18
CA PHE A 291 14.27 -8.11 -2.99
C PHE A 291 12.99 -8.08 -2.15
N LEU A 292 12.17 -7.06 -2.36
CA LEU A 292 10.84 -6.98 -1.75
C LEU A 292 9.95 -8.12 -2.26
N ASN A 293 9.29 -8.83 -1.34
CA ASN A 293 8.25 -9.78 -1.64
C ASN A 293 6.98 -9.08 -2.13
N HIS A 294 6.57 -9.38 -3.35
CA HIS A 294 5.36 -8.80 -3.94
C HIS A 294 4.11 -9.67 -3.75
N THR A 295 4.15 -10.72 -2.91
CA THR A 295 2.88 -11.35 -2.45
C THR A 295 2.11 -10.41 -1.52
N PHE A 296 2.82 -9.52 -0.82
CA PHE A 296 2.31 -8.66 0.25
C PHE A 296 1.73 -9.41 1.45
N GLU A 297 1.98 -10.73 1.52
CA GLU A 297 1.60 -11.57 2.64
C GLU A 297 2.64 -11.45 3.75
N VAL A 298 2.19 -11.18 4.96
CA VAL A 298 3.08 -11.13 6.12
C VAL A 298 3.51 -12.55 6.47
N ASN A 299 4.81 -12.80 6.45
CA ASN A 299 5.39 -13.96 7.10
C ASN A 299 5.91 -13.51 8.48
N PRO A 300 5.18 -13.71 9.59
CA PRO A 300 5.52 -13.14 10.89
C PRO A 300 6.87 -13.64 11.43
N ASP A 301 7.24 -14.90 11.14
CA ASP A 301 8.54 -15.45 11.55
C ASP A 301 9.71 -14.69 10.91
N LEU A 302 9.54 -14.24 9.67
CA LEU A 302 10.53 -13.43 8.97
C LEU A 302 10.38 -11.95 9.32
N ALA A 303 9.14 -11.45 9.31
CA ALA A 303 8.82 -10.04 9.40
C ALA A 303 8.88 -9.45 10.81
N CYS A 304 8.71 -10.27 11.85
CA CYS A 304 9.04 -9.85 13.22
C CYS A 304 10.54 -10.01 13.48
N GLY A 305 11.18 -10.99 12.85
CA GLY A 305 12.61 -11.27 12.95
C GLY A 305 13.48 -10.52 11.96
N GLN A 306 13.01 -9.39 11.42
CA GLN A 306 13.77 -8.67 10.39
C GLN A 306 15.07 -8.14 10.93
N SER A 307 16.12 -8.88 10.61
CA SER A 307 17.50 -8.42 10.68
C SER A 307 17.91 -7.95 12.08
N GLU A 308 19.15 -7.49 12.20
CA GLU A 308 19.76 -7.05 13.46
C GLU A 308 19.10 -5.78 14.07
N GLU A 309 17.93 -5.33 13.56
CA GLU A 309 17.45 -3.96 13.75
C GLU A 309 16.09 -3.80 14.48
N CYS A 310 15.08 -4.65 14.26
CA CYS A 310 13.74 -4.45 14.84
C CYS A 310 13.52 -5.24 16.15
N HIS A 311 13.60 -6.57 16.08
CA HIS A 311 13.42 -7.47 17.23
C HIS A 311 14.46 -8.61 17.27
N GLU A 312 15.71 -8.32 16.91
CA GLU A 312 16.79 -9.31 16.92
C GLU A 312 16.89 -10.07 18.25
N GLY A 313 16.78 -11.39 18.19
CA GLY A 313 16.82 -12.29 19.35
C GLY A 313 15.57 -12.27 20.23
N LEU A 314 14.50 -11.61 19.78
CA LEU A 314 13.20 -11.52 20.43
C LEU A 314 12.05 -11.98 19.53
N GLU A 315 12.35 -12.75 18.48
CA GLU A 315 11.39 -13.19 17.46
C GLU A 315 10.25 -14.02 18.07
N ASP A 316 10.59 -15.01 18.90
CA ASP A 316 9.60 -15.81 19.63
C ASP A 316 8.71 -14.95 20.53
N TRP A 317 9.27 -13.89 21.14
CA TRP A 317 8.49 -12.97 21.97
C TRP A 317 7.57 -12.11 21.11
N ALA A 318 8.06 -11.56 20.00
CA ALA A 318 7.28 -10.73 19.10
C ALA A 318 6.10 -11.51 18.49
N ASN A 319 6.36 -12.73 18.03
CA ASN A 319 5.31 -13.64 17.56
C ASN A 319 4.30 -13.98 18.66
N ALA A 320 4.75 -14.26 19.88
CA ALA A 320 3.84 -14.50 21.00
C ALA A 320 2.99 -13.26 21.34
N GLN A 321 3.51 -12.04 21.18
CA GLN A 321 2.73 -10.81 21.35
C GLN A 321 1.71 -10.62 20.23
N LEU A 322 2.06 -10.93 18.97
CA LEU A 322 1.13 -10.95 17.86
C LEU A 322 -0.04 -11.91 18.16
N GLU A 323 0.25 -13.16 18.51
CA GLU A 323 -0.75 -14.16 18.88
C GLU A 323 -1.63 -13.71 20.06
N GLU A 324 -1.04 -13.12 21.10
CA GLU A 324 -1.77 -12.62 22.27
C GLU A 324 -2.73 -11.48 21.90
N ILE A 325 -2.29 -10.53 21.07
CA ILE A 325 -3.10 -9.40 20.61
C ILE A 325 -4.26 -9.90 19.75
N GLN A 326 -3.98 -10.75 18.76
CA GLN A 326 -4.99 -11.27 17.84
C GLN A 326 -6.02 -12.13 18.58
N GLY A 327 -5.57 -13.03 19.47
CA GLY A 327 -6.48 -13.84 20.28
C GLY A 327 -7.33 -13.00 21.25
N THR A 328 -6.78 -11.91 21.79
CA THR A 328 -7.56 -10.97 22.63
C THR A 328 -8.61 -10.24 21.81
N PHE A 329 -8.26 -9.78 20.60
CA PHE A 329 -9.20 -9.13 19.69
C PHE A 329 -10.33 -10.08 19.28
N GLU A 330 -9.99 -11.30 18.82
CA GLU A 330 -10.96 -12.32 18.41
C GLU A 330 -11.95 -12.64 19.53
N THR A 331 -11.44 -12.92 20.74
CA THR A 331 -12.29 -13.20 21.92
C THR A 331 -13.25 -12.04 22.21
N LEU A 332 -12.74 -10.81 22.20
CA LEU A 332 -13.54 -9.62 22.50
C LEU A 332 -14.63 -9.39 21.44
N VAL A 333 -14.32 -9.60 20.17
CA VAL A 333 -15.25 -9.47 19.04
C VAL A 333 -16.30 -10.58 19.06
N GLU A 334 -15.92 -11.82 19.37
CA GLU A 334 -16.88 -12.93 19.54
C GLU A 334 -17.89 -12.65 20.66
N GLU A 335 -17.40 -12.26 21.85
CA GLU A 335 -18.26 -11.91 22.99
C GLU A 335 -19.19 -10.72 22.67
N PHE A 336 -18.67 -9.70 21.97
CA PHE A 336 -19.45 -8.57 21.50
C PHE A 336 -20.62 -9.02 20.62
N TRP A 337 -20.34 -9.83 19.60
CA TRP A 337 -21.37 -10.29 18.66
C TRP A 337 -22.38 -11.22 19.30
N GLU A 338 -21.97 -12.08 20.24
CA GLU A 338 -22.90 -12.92 21.01
C GLU A 338 -23.92 -12.05 21.77
N GLU A 339 -23.44 -11.04 22.50
CA GLU A 339 -24.29 -10.18 23.31
C GLU A 339 -25.16 -9.25 22.47
N ALA A 340 -24.60 -8.61 21.42
CA ALA A 340 -25.36 -7.76 20.52
C ALA A 340 -26.55 -8.52 19.88
N ASN A 341 -26.30 -9.75 19.41
CA ASN A 341 -27.35 -10.61 18.84
C ASN A 341 -28.41 -11.02 19.88
N ALA A 342 -28.00 -11.29 21.12
CA ALA A 342 -28.94 -11.60 22.20
C ALA A 342 -29.87 -10.41 22.49
N ILE A 343 -29.34 -9.18 22.52
CA ILE A 343 -30.14 -7.98 22.76
C ILE A 343 -31.05 -7.68 21.57
N HIS A 344 -30.59 -7.81 20.33
CA HIS A 344 -31.44 -7.71 19.14
C HIS A 344 -32.68 -8.61 19.24
N ALA A 345 -32.49 -9.86 19.66
CA ALA A 345 -33.59 -10.81 19.84
C ALA A 345 -34.58 -10.36 20.94
N VAL A 346 -34.07 -9.84 22.06
CA VAL A 346 -34.90 -9.31 23.16
C VAL A 346 -35.69 -8.08 22.72
N VAL A 347 -35.04 -7.13 22.04
CA VAL A 347 -35.70 -5.90 21.57
C VAL A 347 -36.75 -6.21 20.50
N SER A 348 -36.45 -7.14 19.60
CA SER A 348 -37.43 -7.63 18.61
C SER A 348 -38.66 -8.23 19.29
N ALA A 349 -38.47 -9.14 20.26
CA ALA A 349 -39.57 -9.71 21.04
C ALA A 349 -40.34 -8.66 21.86
N TYR A 350 -39.64 -7.65 22.40
CA TYR A 350 -40.27 -6.52 23.09
C TYR A 350 -41.17 -5.73 22.14
N ASN A 351 -40.71 -5.42 20.93
CA ASN A 351 -41.46 -4.68 19.91
C ASN A 351 -42.76 -5.38 19.46
N GLU A 352 -42.80 -6.71 19.53
CA GLU A 352 -44.00 -7.50 19.24
C GLU A 352 -45.04 -7.47 20.38
N THR A 353 -44.66 -7.03 21.57
CA THR A 353 -45.55 -7.00 22.74
C THR A 353 -46.55 -5.84 22.68
N ALA A 354 -47.81 -6.11 23.01
CA ALA A 354 -48.84 -5.08 23.06
C ALA A 354 -48.49 -3.97 24.08
N GLY A 355 -48.40 -2.74 23.60
CA GLY A 355 -48.03 -1.58 24.42
C GLY A 355 -46.52 -1.35 24.56
N ALA A 356 -45.69 -1.99 23.74
CA ALA A 356 -44.26 -1.72 23.66
C ALA A 356 -43.97 -0.23 23.44
N ASN A 357 -42.94 0.27 24.13
CA ASN A 357 -42.42 1.61 23.90
C ASN A 357 -41.43 1.59 22.74
N TYR A 358 -41.95 1.77 21.52
CA TYR A 358 -41.12 1.80 20.30
C TYR A 358 -40.04 2.88 20.31
N THR A 359 -40.21 3.97 21.07
CA THR A 359 -39.15 4.98 21.21
C THR A 359 -37.95 4.44 21.97
N LEU A 360 -38.20 3.70 23.05
CA LEU A 360 -37.13 3.04 23.80
C LEU A 360 -36.47 1.94 22.98
N ALA A 361 -37.25 1.09 22.31
CA ALA A 361 -36.73 0.02 21.49
C ALA A 361 -35.83 0.54 20.35
N ASN A 362 -36.27 1.59 19.64
CA ASN A 362 -35.47 2.21 18.58
C ASN A 362 -34.21 2.88 19.13
N TYR A 363 -34.27 3.45 20.34
CA TYR A 363 -33.09 4.01 20.99
C TYR A 363 -32.06 2.91 21.28
N VAL A 364 -32.48 1.77 21.86
CA VAL A 364 -31.60 0.63 22.13
C VAL A 364 -30.99 0.07 20.84
N LEU A 365 -31.80 -0.11 19.78
CA LEU A 365 -31.29 -0.57 18.49
C LEU A 365 -30.24 0.39 17.90
N GLY A 366 -30.47 1.70 17.99
CA GLY A 366 -29.50 2.69 17.52
C GLY A 366 -28.16 2.61 18.26
N VAL A 367 -28.18 2.41 19.58
CA VAL A 367 -26.94 2.22 20.37
C VAL A 367 -26.19 0.95 19.92
N ILE A 368 -26.90 -0.14 19.66
CA ILE A 368 -26.30 -1.39 19.17
C ILE A 368 -25.72 -1.19 17.77
N GLU A 369 -26.46 -0.57 16.84
CA GLU A 369 -26.00 -0.31 15.48
C GLU A 369 -24.74 0.57 15.44
N ASP A 370 -24.65 1.60 16.29
CA ASP A 370 -23.45 2.44 16.41
C ASP A 370 -22.25 1.64 16.95
N ALA A 371 -22.47 0.78 17.94
CA ALA A 371 -21.45 -0.10 18.49
C ALA A 371 -20.97 -1.14 17.46
N GLU A 372 -21.90 -1.76 16.74
CA GLU A 372 -21.60 -2.71 15.65
C GLU A 372 -20.79 -2.07 14.54
N SER A 373 -21.12 -0.83 14.17
CA SER A 373 -20.38 -0.06 13.17
C SER A 373 -18.92 0.14 13.59
N THR A 374 -18.69 0.43 14.87
CA THR A 374 -17.34 0.58 15.44
C THR A 374 -16.56 -0.74 15.40
N VAL A 375 -17.18 -1.86 15.77
CA VAL A 375 -16.54 -3.19 15.72
C VAL A 375 -16.23 -3.59 14.27
N LYS A 376 -17.20 -3.44 13.35
CA LYS A 376 -17.03 -3.73 11.92
C LYS A 376 -15.90 -2.93 11.28
N TYR A 377 -15.75 -1.65 11.65
CA TYR A 377 -14.64 -0.82 11.20
C TYR A 377 -13.30 -1.50 11.51
N TYR A 378 -13.06 -1.89 12.77
CA TYR A 378 -11.81 -2.55 13.15
C TYR A 378 -11.68 -4.01 12.68
N GLU A 379 -12.78 -4.71 12.40
CA GLU A 379 -12.71 -6.01 11.71
C GLU A 379 -12.27 -5.87 10.24
N ASN A 380 -12.61 -4.76 9.58
CA ASN A 380 -12.24 -4.49 8.18
C ASN A 380 -10.74 -4.20 8.00
N ASP A 381 -10.04 -3.79 9.06
CA ASP A 381 -8.58 -3.59 9.04
C ASP A 381 -7.81 -4.91 8.85
N ARG A 382 -8.43 -6.05 9.19
CA ARG A 382 -7.90 -7.42 9.03
C ARG A 382 -6.57 -7.72 9.74
N SER A 383 -5.98 -6.78 10.48
CA SER A 383 -4.79 -7.06 11.31
C SER A 383 -5.14 -7.73 12.63
N GLU A 384 -6.44 -7.92 12.92
CA GLU A 384 -6.95 -8.50 14.16
C GLU A 384 -6.42 -7.74 15.39
N GLY A 385 -6.40 -6.41 15.28
CA GLY A 385 -5.94 -5.53 16.35
C GLY A 385 -4.45 -5.22 16.32
N PHE A 386 -3.64 -5.85 15.48
CA PHE A 386 -2.18 -5.71 15.53
C PHE A 386 -1.65 -4.34 15.07
N HIS A 387 -2.29 -3.70 14.09
CA HIS A 387 -1.83 -2.41 13.56
C HIS A 387 -1.80 -1.30 14.62
N TYR A 388 -2.78 -1.28 15.54
CA TYR A 388 -2.82 -0.33 16.67
C TYR A 388 -3.53 -0.92 17.91
N PRO A 389 -2.89 -1.86 18.63
CA PRO A 389 -3.56 -2.70 19.63
C PRO A 389 -4.25 -1.90 20.73
N THR A 390 -3.58 -0.88 21.26
CA THR A 390 -4.13 -0.07 22.37
C THR A 390 -5.34 0.75 21.98
N LEU A 391 -5.40 1.26 20.74
CA LEU A 391 -6.55 2.03 20.27
C LEU A 391 -7.70 1.07 19.94
N ILE A 392 -7.43 0.05 19.14
CA ILE A 392 -8.43 -0.89 18.64
C ILE A 392 -9.13 -1.58 19.82
N LEU A 393 -8.38 -2.20 20.74
CA LEU A 393 -8.98 -2.87 21.90
C LEU A 393 -9.72 -1.90 22.82
N LYS A 394 -9.30 -0.65 22.92
CA LYS A 394 -10.00 0.38 23.70
C LYS A 394 -11.35 0.73 23.07
N GLU A 395 -11.40 0.92 21.76
CA GLU A 395 -12.62 1.32 21.05
C GLU A 395 -13.61 0.15 20.93
N VAL A 396 -13.13 -1.08 20.62
CA VAL A 396 -13.98 -2.29 20.62
C VAL A 396 -14.55 -2.56 22.01
N ASN A 397 -13.74 -2.43 23.08
CA ASN A 397 -14.25 -2.58 24.45
C ASN A 397 -15.21 -1.44 24.85
N ALA A 398 -15.05 -0.23 24.31
CA ALA A 398 -16.02 0.84 24.52
C ALA A 398 -17.37 0.51 23.85
N ALA A 399 -17.35 0.07 22.60
CA ALA A 399 -18.53 -0.40 21.89
C ALA A 399 -19.21 -1.56 22.63
N PHE A 400 -18.45 -2.50 23.19
CA PHE A 400 -19.02 -3.58 23.98
C PHE A 400 -19.69 -3.09 25.26
N ARG A 401 -19.10 -2.11 25.96
CA ARG A 401 -19.77 -1.49 27.12
C ARG A 401 -21.07 -0.79 26.73
N ASP A 402 -21.14 -0.14 25.58
CA ASP A 402 -22.36 0.51 25.10
C ASP A 402 -23.48 -0.52 24.86
N VAL A 403 -23.15 -1.69 24.31
CA VAL A 403 -24.07 -2.83 24.19
C VAL A 403 -24.54 -3.31 25.56
N LEU A 404 -23.63 -3.46 26.53
CA LEU A 404 -23.97 -3.88 27.89
C LEU A 404 -24.81 -2.85 28.67
N ASP A 405 -24.62 -1.55 28.42
CA ASP A 405 -25.43 -0.48 29.02
C ASP A 405 -26.83 -0.38 28.38
N ALA A 406 -26.97 -0.83 27.13
CA ALA A 406 -28.25 -0.88 26.42
C ALA A 406 -29.14 -2.05 26.85
N LYS A 407 -28.53 -3.11 27.40
CA LYS A 407 -29.18 -4.31 27.96
C LYS A 407 -29.96 -4.02 29.24
#